data_AF-A0A9N9A7L6-F1
#
_entry.id   AF-A0A9N9A7L6-F1
#
_cell.length_a   1.000
_cell.length_b   1.000
_cell.length_c   1.000
_cell.angle_alpha   90.00
_cell.angle_beta   90.00
_cell.angle_gamma   90.00
#
_symmetry.space_group_name_H-M   'P 1'
#
loop_
_entity.id
_entity.type
_entity.pdbx_description
1 polymer ?
#
loop_
_entity_poly.entity_id
_entity_poly.type
_entity_poly.pdbx_seq_one_letter_code
_entity_poly.pdbx_strand_id
1 'polypeptide(L)'
;CENEKCPIQCPILECKRMCQSDDHFHEYSENQVINHFCGKEHQCREICEGSGICKILSEPQKREEICQGNLDKPATSAKYIQLGERLMCCKKIPPNKFRHEGAHTHSQDNNVVHFCDAKCQFCEYYVGSYSPTYGVFNL
;
A
#
# COMPACT_ATOMS: atom_id res chain seq x y z
N CYS A 1 32.91 28.85 0.39
CA CYS A 1 32.08 27.63 0.57
C CYS A 1 32.98 26.46 0.24
N GLU A 2 33.01 25.40 1.06
CA GLU A 2 33.95 24.26 0.92
C GLU A 2 33.34 23.06 0.17
N ASN A 3 32.05 23.10 -0.16
CA ASN A 3 31.38 22.04 -0.90
C ASN A 3 31.32 22.38 -2.39
N GLU A 4 31.87 21.51 -3.22
CA GLU A 4 31.82 21.65 -4.68
C GLU A 4 30.45 21.27 -5.25
N LYS A 5 29.73 20.33 -4.61
CA LYS A 5 28.43 19.81 -5.05
C LYS A 5 27.29 20.25 -4.15
N CYS A 6 26.05 20.18 -4.66
CA CYS A 6 24.86 20.49 -3.88
C CYS A 6 24.70 19.53 -2.68
N PRO A 7 24.67 20.04 -1.43
CA PRO A 7 24.57 19.23 -0.21
C PRO A 7 23.13 18.90 0.17
N ILE A 8 22.16 19.20 -0.69
CA ILE A 8 20.74 18.98 -0.40
C ILE A 8 20.37 17.53 -0.76
N GLN A 9 19.61 16.88 0.12
CA GLN A 9 19.14 15.51 -0.09
C GLN A 9 17.94 15.47 -1.04
N CYS A 10 17.79 14.34 -1.72
CA CYS A 10 16.65 14.06 -2.58
C CYS A 10 15.33 14.21 -1.77
N PRO A 11 14.35 14.97 -2.27
CA PRO A 11 13.11 15.20 -1.53
C PRO A 11 12.17 14.00 -1.52
N ILE A 12 12.50 12.90 -2.21
CA ILE A 12 11.71 11.65 -2.16
C ILE A 12 11.86 11.00 -0.79
N LEU A 13 10.74 10.64 -0.16
CA LEU A 13 10.70 10.04 1.17
C LEU A 13 11.64 8.82 1.26
N GLU A 14 12.48 8.81 2.30
CA GLU A 14 13.56 7.83 2.56
C GLU A 14 14.67 7.75 1.49
N CYS A 15 14.66 8.60 0.46
CA CYS A 15 15.82 8.75 -0.41
C CYS A 15 16.90 9.59 0.28
N LYS A 16 17.83 8.92 0.96
CA LYS A 16 18.98 9.55 1.64
C LYS A 16 20.12 9.95 0.70
N ARG A 17 19.88 9.97 -0.61
CA ARG A 17 20.90 10.32 -1.61
C ARG A 17 20.97 11.83 -1.79
N MET A 18 22.15 12.33 -2.12
CA MET A 18 22.38 13.74 -2.43
C MET A 18 21.82 14.09 -3.80
N CYS A 19 21.57 15.39 -4.00
CA CYS A 19 21.22 15.95 -5.30
C CYS A 19 22.26 15.54 -6.37
N GLN A 20 21.79 15.26 -7.58
CA GLN A 20 22.66 14.95 -8.72
C GLN A 20 23.44 16.16 -9.24
N SER A 21 23.10 17.37 -8.81
CA SER A 21 23.76 18.60 -9.29
C SER A 21 25.17 18.69 -8.75
N ASP A 22 26.13 18.81 -9.66
CA ASP A 22 27.51 19.15 -9.35
C ASP A 22 27.70 20.66 -9.14
N ASP A 23 26.68 21.47 -9.41
CA ASP A 23 26.69 22.90 -9.08
C ASP A 23 26.02 23.12 -7.72
N HIS A 24 26.78 23.68 -6.78
CA HIS A 24 26.32 24.08 -5.45
C HIS A 24 25.28 25.22 -5.49
N PHE A 25 25.37 26.13 -6.46
CA PHE A 25 24.54 27.34 -6.55
C PHE A 25 23.43 27.25 -7.60
N HIS A 26 23.06 26.04 -8.00
CA HIS A 26 22.04 25.81 -9.03
C HIS A 26 20.64 26.32 -8.68
N GLU A 27 20.38 26.60 -7.39
CA GLU A 27 19.14 27.22 -6.90
C GLU A 27 18.88 28.62 -7.50
N TYR A 28 19.94 29.37 -7.83
CA TYR A 28 19.85 30.74 -8.34
C TYR A 28 19.64 30.83 -9.86
N SER A 29 19.33 29.71 -10.52
CA SER A 29 19.00 29.70 -11.94
C SER A 29 17.65 30.41 -12.14
N GLU A 30 17.69 31.65 -12.63
CA GLU A 30 16.66 32.70 -12.47
C GLU A 30 15.22 32.41 -12.94
N ASN A 31 14.85 31.20 -13.39
CA ASN A 31 13.50 30.94 -13.92
C ASN A 31 12.98 29.51 -13.75
N GLN A 32 13.47 28.71 -12.78
CA GLN A 32 13.00 27.32 -12.63
C GLN A 32 12.74 26.91 -11.18
N VAL A 33 11.69 26.11 -10.97
CA VAL A 33 11.51 25.35 -9.72
C VAL A 33 12.60 24.29 -9.65
N ILE A 34 13.62 24.56 -8.84
CA ILE A 34 14.76 23.66 -8.66
C ILE A 34 14.36 22.54 -7.71
N ASN A 35 14.33 21.31 -8.21
CA ASN A 35 14.12 20.11 -7.39
C ASN A 35 15.43 19.36 -7.21
N HIS A 36 15.80 19.06 -5.98
CA HIS A 36 17.09 18.44 -5.62
C HIS A 36 17.11 16.91 -5.80
N PHE A 37 16.62 16.41 -6.93
CA PHE A 37 16.54 14.97 -7.18
C PHE A 37 17.93 14.32 -7.29
N CYS A 38 18.02 13.06 -6.85
CA CYS A 38 19.25 12.26 -6.98
C CYS A 38 19.44 11.58 -8.35
N GLY A 39 18.56 11.83 -9.32
CA GLY A 39 18.67 11.29 -10.68
C GLY A 39 18.35 9.80 -10.85
N LYS A 40 17.85 9.12 -9.82
CA LYS A 40 17.50 7.69 -9.87
C LYS A 40 15.99 7.46 -9.77
N GLU A 41 15.55 6.29 -10.19
CA GLU A 41 14.18 5.81 -9.96
C GLU A 41 13.94 5.48 -8.49
N HIS A 42 12.68 5.57 -8.07
CA HIS A 42 12.25 5.28 -6.70
C HIS A 42 11.05 4.33 -6.69
N GLN A 43 10.87 3.56 -5.61
CA GLN A 43 9.65 2.78 -5.43
C GLN A 43 8.48 3.71 -5.15
N CYS A 44 7.36 3.58 -5.88
CA CYS A 44 6.13 4.26 -5.52
C CYS A 44 5.60 3.72 -4.19
N ARG A 45 5.10 4.62 -3.34
CA ARG A 45 4.60 4.30 -1.99
C ARG A 45 3.12 4.60 -1.82
N GLU A 46 2.45 4.92 -2.91
CA GLU A 46 1.00 5.06 -2.89
C GLU A 46 0.37 3.67 -2.83
N ILE A 47 -0.80 3.58 -2.23
CA ILE A 47 -1.60 2.35 -2.22
C ILE A 47 -2.21 2.10 -3.60
N CYS A 48 -2.49 0.84 -3.92
CA CYS A 48 -3.18 0.49 -5.15
C CYS A 48 -4.54 1.18 -5.23
N GLU A 49 -4.83 1.86 -6.35
CA GLU A 49 -6.08 2.58 -6.62
C GLU A 49 -7.21 1.67 -7.13
N GLY A 50 -6.94 0.37 -7.34
CA GLY A 50 -7.95 -0.61 -7.73
C GLY A 50 -9.12 -0.63 -6.73
N SER A 51 -10.33 -0.75 -7.25
CA SER A 51 -11.55 -0.78 -6.43
C SER A 51 -11.62 -2.06 -5.62
N GLY A 52 -11.75 -1.93 -4.29
CA GLY A 52 -11.83 -3.05 -3.36
C GLY A 52 -10.52 -3.36 -2.65
N ILE A 53 -10.45 -4.56 -2.08
CA ILE A 53 -9.33 -5.04 -1.27
C ILE A 53 -8.40 -5.88 -2.14
N CYS A 54 -7.09 -5.68 -2.01
CA CYS A 54 -6.11 -6.42 -2.81
C CYS A 54 -5.87 -7.84 -2.26
N LYS A 55 -5.91 -7.99 -0.93
CA LYS A 55 -5.61 -9.27 -0.27
C LYS A 55 -6.47 -9.46 0.97
N ILE A 56 -6.98 -10.67 1.17
CA ILE A 56 -7.65 -11.08 2.40
C ILE A 56 -6.72 -12.00 3.18
N LEU A 57 -6.45 -11.67 4.43
CA LEU A 57 -5.71 -12.49 5.37
C LEU A 57 -6.69 -13.09 6.39
N SER A 58 -6.54 -14.38 6.68
CA SER A 58 -7.34 -15.06 7.70
C SER A 58 -6.45 -15.37 8.90
N GLU A 59 -6.81 -14.87 10.07
CA GLU A 59 -6.06 -15.09 11.31
C GLU A 59 -6.98 -15.49 12.48
N PRO A 60 -6.49 -16.31 13.42
CA PRO A 60 -7.27 -16.71 14.59
C PRO A 60 -7.38 -15.55 15.59
N GLN A 61 -8.59 -15.08 15.85
CA GLN A 61 -8.89 -14.15 16.94
C GLN A 61 -9.44 -14.93 18.14
N LYS A 62 -8.75 -14.84 19.28
CA LYS A 62 -9.26 -15.38 20.55
C LYS A 62 -10.42 -14.50 21.03
N ARG A 63 -11.56 -15.11 21.33
CA ARG A 63 -12.69 -14.47 21.98
C ARG A 63 -13.07 -15.26 23.22
N GLU A 64 -13.34 -14.54 24.30
CA GLU A 64 -13.90 -15.12 25.50
C GLU A 64 -15.42 -15.06 25.36
N GLU A 65 -16.06 -16.23 25.31
CA GLU A 65 -17.51 -16.34 25.27
C GLU A 65 -18.00 -16.88 26.60
N ILE A 66 -18.90 -16.15 27.25
CA ILE A 66 -19.62 -16.62 28.43
C ILE A 66 -20.82 -17.41 27.90
N CYS A 67 -20.65 -18.73 27.75
CA CYS A 67 -21.75 -19.61 27.37
C CYS A 67 -22.84 -19.54 28.44
N GLN A 68 -24.04 -19.05 28.07
CA GLN A 68 -25.23 -19.03 28.92
C GLN A 68 -25.65 -20.47 29.25
N GLY A 69 -25.06 -21.03 30.31
CA GLY A 69 -25.34 -22.39 30.76
C GLY A 69 -24.36 -22.95 31.80
N ASN A 70 -23.14 -22.44 31.92
CA ASN A 70 -22.19 -22.82 32.97
C ASN A 70 -21.59 -21.58 33.62
N LEU A 71 -21.98 -21.33 34.86
CA LEU A 71 -21.78 -20.06 35.57
C LEU A 71 -20.36 -19.82 36.13
N ASP A 72 -19.35 -20.66 35.85
CA ASP A 72 -18.08 -20.54 36.57
C ASP A 72 -16.79 -20.53 35.73
N LYS A 73 -16.84 -20.66 34.39
CA LYS A 73 -15.63 -20.55 33.55
C LYS A 73 -15.92 -19.93 32.18
N PRO A 74 -15.24 -18.83 31.80
CA PRO A 74 -15.30 -18.35 30.41
C PRO A 74 -14.71 -19.43 29.49
N ALA A 75 -15.45 -19.79 28.44
CA ALA A 75 -14.92 -20.64 27.39
C ALA A 75 -14.16 -19.75 26.39
N THR A 76 -12.85 -19.96 26.24
CA THR A 76 -12.08 -19.28 25.21
C THR A 76 -12.23 -20.04 23.90
N SER A 77 -12.95 -19.48 22.94
CA SER A 77 -13.05 -20.00 21.58
C SER A 77 -12.13 -19.18 20.66
N ALA A 78 -11.50 -19.83 19.68
CA ALA A 78 -10.75 -19.15 18.62
C ALA A 78 -11.65 -19.07 17.38
N LYS A 79 -12.04 -17.86 16.98
CA LYS A 79 -12.77 -17.62 15.73
C LYS A 79 -11.79 -17.06 14.71
N TYR A 80 -11.79 -17.58 13.49
CA TYR A 80 -11.00 -16.99 12.41
C TYR A 80 -11.66 -15.71 11.92
N ILE A 81 -10.90 -14.62 11.87
CA ILE A 81 -11.33 -13.34 11.31
C ILE A 81 -10.64 -13.08 9.97
N GLN A 82 -11.28 -12.29 9.11
CA GLN A 82 -10.71 -11.82 7.86
C GLN A 82 -10.31 -10.35 7.95
N LEU A 83 -9.03 -10.09 7.64
CA LEU A 83 -8.45 -8.76 7.50
C LEU A 83 -8.25 -8.46 6.02
N GLY A 84 -8.64 -7.25 5.62
CA GLY A 84 -8.52 -6.79 4.25
C GLY A 84 -7.35 -5.84 4.14
N GLU A 85 -6.45 -6.11 3.20
CA GLU A 85 -5.24 -5.33 2.98
C GLU A 85 -5.25 -4.74 1.56
N ARG A 86 -5.01 -3.42 1.46
CA ARG A 86 -4.68 -2.76 0.19
C ARG A 86 -3.17 -2.75 0.03
N LEU A 87 -2.68 -3.34 -1.05
CA LEU A 87 -1.26 -3.48 -1.32
C LEU A 87 -0.68 -2.19 -1.91
N MET A 88 0.62 -2.01 -1.71
CA MET A 88 1.38 -0.87 -2.24
C MET A 88 1.53 -0.96 -3.76
N CYS A 89 1.62 0.19 -4.41
CA CYS A 89 1.89 0.28 -5.83
C CYS A 89 3.22 -0.40 -6.18
N CYS A 90 3.22 -1.25 -7.21
CA CYS A 90 4.42 -1.94 -7.69
C CYS A 90 5.26 -1.09 -8.65
N LYS A 91 4.72 0.04 -9.16
CA LYS A 91 5.39 0.89 -10.15
C LYS A 91 6.54 1.70 -9.54
N LYS A 92 7.49 2.08 -10.39
CA LYS A 92 8.59 2.99 -10.05
C LYS A 92 8.23 4.43 -10.42
N ILE A 93 8.62 5.37 -9.57
CA ILE A 93 8.66 6.80 -9.90
C ILE A 93 9.88 7.03 -10.80
N PRO A 94 9.70 7.58 -12.00
CA PRO A 94 10.80 7.89 -12.91
C PRO A 94 11.82 8.86 -12.29
N PRO A 95 13.05 8.93 -12.81
CA PRO A 95 14.03 9.90 -12.35
C PRO A 95 13.49 11.33 -12.46
N ASN A 96 13.83 12.15 -11.47
CA ASN A 96 13.49 13.58 -11.44
C ASN A 96 11.99 13.89 -11.47
N LYS A 97 11.17 12.96 -10.96
CA LYS A 97 9.73 13.11 -10.78
C LYS A 97 9.35 12.76 -9.34
N PHE A 98 8.25 13.33 -8.85
CA PHE A 98 7.66 12.97 -7.56
C PHE A 98 6.70 11.79 -7.65
N ARG A 99 6.12 11.54 -8.83
CA ARG A 99 5.11 10.51 -9.07
C ARG A 99 5.34 9.88 -10.44
N HIS A 100 4.89 8.64 -10.61
CA HIS A 100 4.73 8.04 -11.94
C HIS A 100 3.40 8.46 -12.56
N GLU A 101 3.25 8.24 -13.87
CA GLU A 101 1.99 8.48 -14.57
C GLU A 101 1.04 7.29 -14.49
N GLY A 102 -0.25 7.55 -14.66
CA GLY A 102 -1.31 6.55 -14.63
C GLY A 102 -1.62 5.99 -13.23
N ALA A 103 -2.62 5.12 -13.18
CA ALA A 103 -3.16 4.61 -11.92
C ALA A 103 -2.16 3.77 -11.11
N HIS A 104 -2.29 3.79 -9.79
CA HIS A 104 -1.49 2.96 -8.89
C HIS A 104 -1.97 1.51 -8.89
N THR A 105 -1.12 0.57 -9.31
CA THR A 105 -1.44 -0.87 -9.37
C THR A 105 -0.43 -1.65 -8.54
N HIS A 106 -0.86 -2.76 -7.92
CA HIS A 106 0.02 -3.61 -7.12
C HIS A 106 0.56 -4.84 -7.88
N SER A 107 0.13 -5.04 -9.14
CA SER A 107 0.72 -5.99 -10.08
C SER A 107 0.84 -5.36 -11.47
N GLN A 108 1.72 -5.95 -12.28
CA GLN A 108 1.84 -5.67 -13.72
C GLN A 108 0.91 -6.54 -14.56
N ASP A 109 0.34 -7.60 -13.98
CA ASP A 109 -0.61 -8.47 -14.65
C ASP A 109 -1.94 -7.76 -14.87
N ASN A 110 -2.61 -8.03 -15.98
CA ASN A 110 -3.95 -7.47 -16.23
C ASN A 110 -5.07 -8.21 -15.47
N ASN A 111 -4.77 -9.34 -14.84
CA ASN A 111 -5.75 -10.20 -14.17
C ASN A 111 -5.78 -9.98 -12.64
N VAL A 112 -5.55 -8.75 -12.19
CA VAL A 112 -5.57 -8.44 -10.76
C VAL A 112 -6.99 -8.51 -10.22
N VAL A 113 -7.24 -9.48 -9.34
CA VAL A 113 -8.52 -9.60 -8.65
C VAL A 113 -8.50 -8.72 -7.41
N HIS A 114 -9.53 -7.91 -7.27
CA HIS A 114 -9.82 -7.19 -6.03
C HIS A 114 -11.11 -7.76 -5.43
N PHE A 115 -11.12 -7.86 -4.11
CA PHE A 115 -12.26 -8.33 -3.33
C PHE A 115 -13.17 -7.16 -2.94
N CYS A 116 -14.45 -7.41 -2.67
CA CYS A 116 -15.33 -6.38 -2.15
C CYS A 116 -14.82 -5.89 -0.79
N ASP A 117 -14.90 -4.59 -0.55
CA ASP A 117 -14.57 -3.96 0.74
C ASP A 117 -15.71 -4.08 1.76
N ALA A 118 -16.89 -4.53 1.34
CA ALA A 118 -18.00 -4.83 2.23
C ALA A 118 -17.80 -6.16 2.97
N LYS A 119 -18.06 -6.13 4.28
CA LYS A 119 -18.17 -7.32 5.12
C LYS A 119 -19.63 -7.73 5.26
N CYS A 120 -19.89 -9.04 5.28
CA CYS A 120 -21.20 -9.56 5.61
C CYS A 120 -21.54 -9.25 7.08
N GLN A 121 -22.73 -8.70 7.33
CA GLN A 121 -23.19 -8.33 8.67
C GLN A 121 -23.31 -9.51 9.65
N PHE A 122 -23.46 -10.74 9.13
CA PHE A 122 -23.70 -11.94 9.95
C PHE A 122 -22.44 -12.77 10.21
N CYS A 123 -21.53 -12.88 9.23
CA CYS A 123 -20.31 -13.68 9.37
C CYS A 123 -19.01 -12.86 9.42
N GLU A 124 -19.07 -11.53 9.16
CA GLU A 124 -17.94 -10.59 9.18
C GLU A 124 -16.83 -10.86 8.14
N TYR A 125 -17.06 -11.81 7.23
CA TYR A 125 -16.20 -12.11 6.09
C TYR A 125 -16.47 -11.17 4.92
N TYR A 126 -15.44 -10.93 4.11
CA TYR A 126 -15.59 -10.15 2.89
C TYR A 126 -16.43 -10.93 1.88
N VAL A 127 -17.40 -10.26 1.29
CA VAL A 127 -18.24 -10.87 0.25
C VAL A 127 -17.40 -11.07 -1.02
N GLY A 128 -17.20 -12.32 -1.43
CA GLY A 128 -16.52 -12.63 -2.68
C GLY A 128 -17.26 -12.02 -3.87
N SER A 129 -16.53 -11.49 -4.84
CA SER A 129 -17.11 -11.02 -6.10
C SER A 129 -17.83 -12.18 -6.79
N TYR A 130 -19.13 -12.01 -7.02
CA TYR A 130 -19.99 -13.02 -7.64
C TYR A 130 -19.60 -13.17 -9.12
N SER A 131 -18.89 -14.25 -9.47
CA SER A 131 -18.72 -14.62 -10.88
C SER A 131 -19.90 -15.51 -11.29
N PRO A 132 -20.75 -15.09 -12.25
CA PRO A 132 -21.96 -15.84 -12.62
C PRO A 132 -21.66 -17.20 -13.29
N THR A 133 -20.40 -17.54 -13.55
CA THR A 133 -20.02 -18.80 -14.22
C THR A 133 -19.65 -19.93 -13.26
N TYR A 134 -19.25 -19.63 -12.01
CA TYR A 134 -18.84 -20.63 -11.02
C TYR A 134 -19.31 -20.18 -9.65
N GLY A 135 -20.25 -20.92 -9.08
CA GLY A 135 -20.86 -20.63 -7.79
C GLY A 135 -19.86 -20.39 -6.66
N VAL A 136 -20.39 -19.84 -5.57
CA VAL A 136 -19.71 -19.42 -4.34
C VAL A 136 -18.54 -20.35 -3.97
N PHE A 137 -17.31 -19.89 -4.16
CA PHE A 137 -16.15 -20.49 -3.50
C PHE A 137 -16.18 -20.03 -2.04
N ASN A 138 -16.70 -20.89 -1.16
CA ASN A 138 -16.31 -20.86 0.24
C ASN A 138 -14.90 -21.43 0.30
N LEU A 139 -13.94 -20.62 0.76
CA LEU A 139 -12.65 -21.11 1.25
C LEU A 139 -12.86 -21.79 2.62
#